data_AF-A0A7C8CRU4-F1
#
_entry.id   AF-A0A7C8CRU4-F1
#
_cell.length_a   1.000
_cell.length_b   1.000
_cell.length_c   1.000
_cell.angle_alpha   90.00
_cell.angle_beta   90.00
_cell.angle_gamma   90.00
#
_symmetry.space_group_name_H-M   'P 1'
#
loop_
_entity.id
_entity.type
_entity.pdbx_description
1 polymer ?
#
loop_
_entity_poly.entity_id
_entity_poly.type
_entity_poly.pdbx_seq_one_letter_code
_entity_poly.pdbx_strand_id
1 'polypeptide(L)' 'MQAPAPSKGSLEQQAATVAECRECDLCETRNLTAFGVGDSSADLLLVGDAPGEEEDRCGEPFVGPAGQLLDR' A
#
# COMPACT_ATOMS: atom_id res chain seq x y z
N MET A 1 7.82 -15.70 11.80
CA MET A 1 8.14 -14.31 12.23
C MET A 1 6.83 -13.57 12.28
N GLN A 2 6.50 -12.94 13.40
CA GLN A 2 5.19 -12.33 13.62
C GLN A 2 5.35 -10.84 13.40
N ALA A 3 4.79 -10.34 12.29
CA ALA A 3 4.76 -8.91 12.01
C ALA A 3 4.11 -8.17 13.20
N PRO A 4 4.66 -7.03 13.64
CA PRO A 4 4.00 -6.22 14.65
C PRO A 4 2.61 -5.86 14.14
N ALA A 5 1.56 -6.21 14.90
CA ALA A 5 0.21 -5.81 14.57
C ALA A 5 0.16 -4.28 14.49
N PRO A 6 -0.39 -3.68 13.42
CA PRO A 6 -0.50 -2.23 13.34
C PRO A 6 -1.26 -1.75 14.57
N SER A 7 -0.68 -0.79 15.30
CA SER A 7 -1.36 -0.15 16.42
C SER A 7 -2.65 0.52 15.91
N LYS A 8 -3.63 0.73 16.79
CA LYS A 8 -4.90 1.44 16.48
C LYS A 8 -4.67 2.94 16.22
N GLY A 9 -3.72 3.29 15.35
CA GLY A 9 -3.41 4.64 14.89
C GLY A 9 -4.19 5.01 13.63
N SER A 10 -4.07 6.25 13.19
CA SER A 10 -4.69 6.70 11.93
C SER A 10 -3.98 6.09 10.72
N LEU A 11 -4.65 6.11 9.56
CA LEU A 11 -4.08 5.58 8.31
C LEU A 11 -2.76 6.27 7.95
N GLU A 12 -2.61 7.55 8.26
CA GLU A 12 -1.37 8.30 8.05
C GLU A 12 -0.20 7.75 8.89
N GLN A 13 -0.47 7.38 10.15
CA GLN A 13 0.56 6.80 11.02
C GLN A 13 0.96 5.40 10.55
N GLN A 14 0.00 4.64 10.05
CA GLN A 14 0.25 3.32 9.47
C GLN A 14 1.04 3.43 8.17
N ALA A 15 0.70 4.38 7.30
CA ALA A 15 1.45 4.65 6.07
C ALA A 15 2.91 5.01 6.36
N ALA A 16 3.16 5.88 7.35
CA ALA A 16 4.51 6.23 7.78
C ALA A 16 5.28 5.01 8.32
N THR A 17 4.62 4.16 9.11
CA THR A 17 5.24 2.92 9.63
C THR A 17 5.58 1.95 8.50
N VAL A 18 4.70 1.79 7.51
CA VAL A 18 4.93 0.91 6.35
C VAL A 18 6.04 1.43 5.46
N ALA A 19 6.14 2.75 5.23
CA ALA A 19 7.21 3.35 4.43
C ALA A 19 8.62 2.97 4.95
N GLU A 20 8.76 2.86 6.27
CA GLU A 20 10.01 2.49 6.94
C GLU A 20 10.19 0.97 7.15
N CYS A 21 9.22 0.14 6.77
CA CYS A 21 9.23 -1.30 7.05
C CYS A 21 10.43 -2.01 6.40
N ARG A 22 11.18 -2.79 7.19
CA ARG A 22 12.35 -3.59 6.75
C ARG A 22 12.24 -5.07 7.16
N GLU A 23 11.03 -5.55 7.36
CA GLU A 23 10.77 -6.92 7.84
C GLU A 23 10.99 -8.02 6.76
N CYS A 24 11.23 -7.64 5.50
CA CYS A 24 11.53 -8.57 4.42
C CYS A 24 12.34 -7.93 3.28
N ASP A 25 12.89 -8.75 2.40
CA ASP A 25 13.80 -8.37 1.32
C ASP A 25 13.15 -7.46 0.25
N LEU A 26 11.82 -7.38 0.19
CA LEU A 26 11.12 -6.42 -0.70
C LEU A 26 11.49 -4.97 -0.40
N CYS A 27 11.96 -4.69 0.82
CA CYS A 27 12.45 -3.37 1.21
C CYS A 27 13.73 -2.95 0.50
N GLU A 28 14.47 -3.89 -0.09
CA GLU A 28 15.75 -3.63 -0.74
C GLU A 28 15.57 -3.11 -2.17
N THR A 29 14.45 -3.45 -2.82
CA THR A 29 14.23 -3.16 -4.25
C THR A 29 13.11 -2.17 -4.53
N ARG A 30 12.16 -2.00 -3.61
CA ARG A 30 11.05 -1.05 -3.79
C ARG A 30 11.57 0.40 -3.89
N ASN A 31 10.92 1.21 -4.71
CA ASN A 31 11.14 2.64 -4.72
C ASN A 31 10.26 3.34 -3.67
N LEU A 32 8.94 3.13 -3.77
CA LEU A 32 7.96 3.68 -2.83
C LEU A 32 7.01 2.58 -2.38
N THR A 33 6.56 2.64 -1.13
CA THR A 33 5.47 1.78 -0.68
C THR A 33 4.16 2.30 -1.25
N ALA A 34 3.48 1.52 -2.09
CA ALA A 34 2.10 1.77 -2.48
C ALA A 34 1.15 1.40 -1.34
N PHE A 35 0.97 2.32 -0.38
CA PHE A 35 0.04 2.13 0.74
C PHE A 35 -1.42 2.34 0.28
N GLY A 36 -2.39 1.89 1.07
CA GLY A 36 -3.81 2.08 0.75
C GLY A 36 -4.21 3.56 0.73
N VAL A 37 -5.03 3.94 -0.26
CA VAL A 37 -5.64 5.26 -0.38
C VAL A 37 -7.16 5.14 -0.30
N GLY A 38 -7.83 6.20 0.17
CA GLY A 38 -9.29 6.26 0.24
C GLY A 38 -9.81 6.88 1.52
N ASP A 39 -11.13 6.81 1.69
CA ASP A 39 -11.80 7.29 2.89
C ASP A 39 -11.65 6.28 4.02
N SER A 40 -11.13 6.72 5.17
CA SER A 40 -11.03 5.92 6.40
C SER A 40 -12.38 5.39 6.93
N SER A 41 -13.48 5.98 6.46
CA SER A 41 -14.86 5.62 6.79
C SER A 41 -15.60 4.88 5.67
N ALA A 42 -14.90 4.47 4.59
CA ALA A 42 -15.50 3.72 3.49
C ALA A 42 -16.08 2.37 3.96
N ASP A 43 -17.26 2.02 3.45
CA ASP A 43 -17.91 0.72 3.73
C ASP A 43 -17.26 -0.45 2.97
N LEU A 44 -16.44 -0.16 1.95
CA LEU A 44 -15.81 -1.14 1.08
C LEU A 44 -14.29 -0.92 1.01
N LEU A 45 -13.53 -1.99 1.23
CA LEU A 45 -12.09 -2.05 1.00
C LEU A 45 -11.79 -3.00 -0.15
N LEU A 46 -11.05 -2.51 -1.14
CA LEU A 46 -10.52 -3.34 -2.23
C LEU A 46 -9.05 -3.65 -1.95
N VAL A 47 -8.70 -4.94 -2.02
CA VAL A 47 -7.33 -5.41 -1.81
C VAL A 47 -6.89 -6.16 -3.06
N GLY A 48 -5.81 -5.67 -3.68
CA GLY A 48 -5.18 -6.28 -4.84
C GLY A 48 -4.06 -7.24 -4.46
N ASP A 49 -3.27 -7.60 -5.47
CA ASP A 49 -1.99 -8.31 -5.28
C ASP A 49 -0.86 -7.29 -4.98
N ALA A 50 0.39 -7.74 -5.04
CA ALA A 50 1.57 -6.91 -4.88
C ALA A 50 1.60 -5.71 -5.87
N PRO A 51 2.21 -4.57 -5.47
CA PRO A 51 2.37 -3.41 -6.33
C PRO A 51 3.14 -3.74 -7.62
N GLY A 52 2.67 -3.21 -8.75
CA GLY A 52 3.39 -3.24 -10.02
C GLY A 52 4.39 -2.09 -10.15
N GLU A 53 4.99 -1.96 -11.34
CA GLU A 53 5.99 -0.92 -11.63
C GLU A 53 5.43 0.50 -11.50
N GLU A 54 4.20 0.73 -11.96
CA GLU A 54 3.59 2.07 -11.90
C GLU A 54 3.18 2.42 -10.47
N GLU A 55 2.65 1.46 -9.71
CA GLU A 55 2.34 1.62 -8.30
C GLU A 55 3.61 1.89 -7.46
N ASP A 56 4.69 1.13 -7.67
CA ASP A 56 5.98 1.35 -6.97
C ASP A 56 6.61 2.70 -7.34
N ARG A 57 6.43 3.17 -8.58
CA ARG A 57 6.94 4.48 -9.02
C ARG A 57 6.15 5.65 -8.45
N CYS A 58 4.82 5.53 -8.35
CA CYS A 58 3.95 6.62 -7.91
C CYS A 58 3.68 6.59 -6.40
N GLY A 59 3.80 5.44 -5.74
CA GLY A 59 3.44 5.25 -4.34
C GLY A 59 1.93 5.14 -4.09
N GLU A 60 1.14 4.91 -5.14
CA GLU A 60 -0.32 4.78 -5.08
C GLU A 60 -0.77 3.45 -5.69
N PRO A 61 -1.76 2.76 -5.10
CA PRO A 61 -2.23 1.47 -5.59
C PRO A 61 -3.18 1.65 -6.78
N PHE A 62 -3.25 0.66 -7.67
CA PHE A 62 -4.17 0.63 -8.82
C PHE A 62 -4.03 1.83 -9.77
N VAL A 63 -2.81 2.32 -10.03
CA VAL A 63 -2.57 3.38 -11.02
C VAL A 63 -2.28 2.83 -12.42
N GLY A 64 -1.91 1.55 -12.53
CA GLY A 64 -1.59 0.92 -13.81
C GLY A 64 -2.79 0.37 -14.59
N PRO A 65 -2.57 -0.41 -15.67
CA PRO A 65 -3.63 -0.85 -16.58
C PRO A 65 -4.75 -1.63 -15.89
N ALA A 66 -4.41 -2.42 -14.86
CA ALA A 66 -5.38 -3.16 -14.07
C ALA A 66 -6.27 -2.22 -13.23
N GLY A 67 -5.69 -1.15 -12.69
CA GLY A 67 -6.44 -0.13 -11.96
C GLY A 67 -7.34 0.72 -12.86
N GLN A 68 -6.84 1.08 -14.05
CA GLN A 68 -7.66 1.75 -15.08
C GLN A 68 -8.85 0.89 -15.53
N LEU A 69 -8.74 -0.44 -15.47
CA LEU A 69 -9.85 -1.34 -15.72
C LEU A 69 -10.82 -1.39 -14.53
N LEU A 70 -10.31 -1.33 -13.29
CA LEU A 70 -11.13 -1.29 -12.07
C LEU A 70 -12.00 -0.03 -12.00
N ASP A 71 -11.52 1.09 -12.54
CA ASP A 71 -12.26 2.37 -12.61
C ASP A 71 -13.46 2.37 -13.57
N ARG A 72 -13.64 1.31 -14.37
CA ARG A 72 -14.66 1.24 -15.43
C ARG A 72 -15.86 0.37 -15.07
#